data_AF-N1WV49-F1
#
_entry.id   AF-N1WV49-F1
#
_cell.length_a   1.000
_cell.length_b   1.000
_cell.length_c   1.000
_cell.angle_alpha   90.00
_cell.angle_beta   90.00
_cell.angle_gamma   90.00
#
_symmetry.space_group_name_H-M   'P 1'
#
loop_
_entity.id
_entity.type
_entity.pdbx_description
1 polymer ?
#
loop_
_entity_poly.entity_id
_entity_poly.type
_entity_poly.pdbx_seq_one_letter_code
_entity_poly.pdbx_strand_id
1 'polypeptide(L)'
;MTHNYFKKTGIFLLMCLLTSSIAISQVGIGTETPDDSSILDMQSTSAGLLIPRMTDTERDGILEPAEGLQVYNTTNKTLDIYIDGVWNSFLSQKSANANRSNLVTVYAVDDLPTPAAGAITLDATKMYVFSGMVDIGSNHIIMNGAGLRGTDPQKDGVMSSASGGVLRSTATNIFMQNFTVIPTAGSAYDFSGTAANFCNIFSGCSVIGGSVGQISGFNAITIIQNYWNVTDGVKVTGNVGKFTSSYNFIVGISSGAGVEFLAGLTANDIDMANNYFIYAGQTGINVNASATIDRGILTSNMFRDVTTPLSGIDSYTPGWSMKQNTNIPDSRAYGYIYMNGNTTSTATSPDDSYVKVNGTTSSTKLLKFTSPVSNQLKYIGKEPIVASVYIVVSGKAPANSANFTMTLSKGGNTFAGPIISTGALTNNQAFTLILEREVDMVTNEYVEAVIKTTTGDSPLVISELQFRVRD
;
A
#
# COMPACT_ATOMS: atom_id res chain seq x y z
N MET A 1 31.81 -26.06 110.35
CA MET A 1 31.11 -25.13 109.43
C MET A 1 31.05 -25.75 108.04
N THR A 2 29.87 -26.22 107.66
CA THR A 2 29.52 -26.89 106.40
C THR A 2 29.77 -25.99 105.18
N HIS A 3 30.64 -26.41 104.25
CA HIS A 3 30.90 -25.69 103.00
C HIS A 3 30.01 -26.20 101.86
N ASN A 4 29.26 -25.28 101.26
CA ASN A 4 28.27 -25.48 100.20
C ASN A 4 28.90 -25.94 98.86
N TYR A 5 29.01 -27.25 98.63
CA TYR A 5 29.34 -27.80 97.30
C TYR A 5 28.15 -27.82 96.34
N PHE A 6 26.90 -27.73 96.83
CA PHE A 6 25.70 -27.81 95.99
C PHE A 6 25.38 -26.56 95.15
N LYS A 7 25.91 -25.37 95.49
CA LYS A 7 25.57 -24.11 94.80
C LYS A 7 26.39 -23.82 93.54
N LYS A 8 27.62 -24.36 93.42
CA LYS A 8 28.50 -24.12 92.25
C LYS A 8 28.20 -25.06 91.07
N THR A 9 27.76 -26.29 91.36
CA THR A 9 27.37 -27.27 90.33
C THR A 9 26.07 -26.86 89.62
N GLY A 10 25.11 -26.27 90.34
CA GLY A 10 23.84 -25.80 89.75
C GLY A 10 23.98 -24.62 88.79
N ILE A 11 24.91 -23.68 89.05
CA ILE A 11 25.17 -22.54 88.18
C ILE A 11 25.90 -22.95 86.90
N PHE A 12 26.84 -23.89 86.96
CA PHE A 12 27.54 -24.41 85.77
C PHE A 12 26.58 -25.19 84.87
N LEU A 13 25.68 -26.00 85.45
CA LEU A 13 24.65 -26.72 84.70
C LEU A 13 23.63 -25.77 84.05
N LEU A 14 23.23 -24.71 84.75
CA LEU A 14 22.32 -23.69 84.21
C LEU A 14 22.96 -22.88 83.08
N MET A 15 24.27 -22.60 83.15
CA MET A 15 25.02 -21.89 82.10
C MET A 15 25.20 -22.74 80.84
N CYS A 16 25.35 -24.07 80.97
CA CYS A 16 25.33 -24.99 79.82
C CYS A 16 23.95 -25.18 79.19
N LEU A 17 22.87 -25.05 79.97
CA LEU A 17 21.47 -25.12 79.48
C LEU A 17 21.01 -23.81 78.80
N LEU A 18 21.72 -22.69 79.00
CA LEU A 18 21.44 -21.40 78.37
C LEU A 18 22.16 -21.21 77.02
N THR A 19 23.09 -22.10 76.65
CA THR A 19 23.83 -22.05 75.37
C THR A 19 23.38 -23.12 74.36
N SER A 20 22.26 -23.81 74.58
CA SER A 20 21.66 -24.65 73.55
C SER A 20 21.07 -23.75 72.46
N SER A 21 21.91 -23.34 71.52
CA SER A 21 21.47 -22.80 70.23
C SER A 21 20.56 -23.82 69.56
N ILE A 22 19.45 -23.33 69.04
CA ILE A 22 18.57 -24.12 68.18
C ILE A 22 19.35 -24.35 66.89
N ALA A 23 20.02 -25.50 66.78
CA ALA A 23 20.64 -25.90 65.53
C ALA A 23 19.51 -26.24 64.54
N ILE A 24 19.14 -25.27 63.70
CA ILE A 24 18.33 -25.55 62.52
C ILE A 24 19.25 -26.31 61.58
N SER A 25 19.06 -27.63 61.47
CA SER A 25 19.83 -28.44 60.52
C SER A 25 19.29 -28.21 59.12
N GLN A 26 19.81 -27.21 58.42
CA GLN A 26 19.64 -27.09 56.98
C GLN A 26 20.35 -28.27 56.31
N VAL A 27 19.77 -28.80 55.23
CA VAL A 27 20.42 -29.86 54.46
C VAL A 27 21.30 -29.19 53.41
N GLY A 28 22.61 -29.18 53.66
CA GLY A 28 23.61 -28.84 52.66
C GLY A 28 24.08 -30.09 51.92
N ILE A 29 24.01 -30.11 50.59
CA ILE A 29 24.64 -31.15 49.76
C ILE A 29 25.72 -30.50 48.90
N GLY A 30 26.98 -30.80 49.19
CA GLY A 30 28.13 -30.23 48.46
C GLY A 30 28.47 -28.79 48.87
N THR A 31 27.87 -28.26 49.94
CA THR A 31 28.22 -26.98 50.58
C THR A 31 28.24 -27.14 52.10
N GLU A 32 29.19 -26.49 52.78
CA GLU A 32 29.27 -26.44 54.25
C GLU A 32 28.56 -25.21 54.83
N THR A 33 28.17 -24.27 53.97
CA THR A 33 27.44 -23.04 54.33
C THR A 33 26.19 -22.94 53.46
N PRO A 34 25.13 -23.73 53.74
CA PRO A 34 23.85 -23.57 53.07
C PRO A 34 23.34 -22.14 53.19
N ASP A 35 22.64 -21.65 52.18
CA ASP A 35 21.98 -20.34 52.26
C ASP A 35 20.96 -20.31 53.41
N ASP A 36 21.02 -19.28 54.26
CA ASP A 36 20.14 -19.10 55.44
C ASP A 36 18.63 -19.12 55.09
N SER A 37 18.27 -18.84 53.83
CA SER A 37 16.88 -18.87 53.35
C SER A 37 16.41 -20.25 52.85
N SER A 38 17.28 -21.27 52.89
CA SER A 38 17.00 -22.59 52.34
C SER A 38 16.77 -23.67 53.41
N ILE A 39 15.89 -24.62 53.13
CA ILE A 39 15.78 -25.90 53.88
C ILE A 39 16.73 -26.95 53.28
N LEU A 40 16.94 -26.90 51.97
CA LEU A 40 17.87 -27.72 51.21
C LEU A 40 18.66 -26.80 50.27
N ASP A 41 19.99 -26.77 50.43
CA ASP A 41 20.92 -26.10 49.51
C ASP A 41 21.84 -27.15 48.88
N MET A 42 22.03 -27.08 47.58
CA MET A 42 22.83 -28.04 46.85
C MET A 42 23.80 -27.32 45.93
N GLN A 43 25.10 -27.54 46.15
CA GLN A 43 26.15 -27.03 45.30
C GLN A 43 26.87 -28.19 44.62
N SER A 44 26.91 -28.16 43.29
CA SER A 44 27.72 -29.08 42.50
C SER A 44 28.13 -28.43 41.20
N THR A 45 29.37 -28.67 40.77
CA THR A 45 29.89 -28.24 39.48
C THR A 45 29.82 -29.32 38.40
N SER A 46 29.41 -30.55 38.77
CA SER A 46 29.44 -31.72 37.88
C SER A 46 28.20 -32.61 37.91
N ALA A 47 27.26 -32.39 38.83
CA ALA A 47 26.01 -33.14 38.95
C ALA A 47 24.81 -32.21 39.12
N GLY A 48 23.61 -32.68 38.77
CA GLY A 48 22.35 -31.94 38.91
C GLY A 48 21.34 -32.64 39.82
N LEU A 49 20.20 -31.99 40.08
CA LEU A 49 19.09 -32.57 40.84
C LEU A 49 18.18 -33.42 39.93
N LEU A 50 17.99 -34.68 40.28
CA LEU A 50 16.88 -35.48 39.78
C LEU A 50 15.70 -35.36 40.74
N ILE A 51 14.71 -34.56 40.37
CA ILE A 51 13.39 -34.53 41.03
C ILE A 51 12.60 -35.81 40.72
N PRO A 52 11.54 -36.14 41.49
CA PRO A 52 10.72 -37.33 41.23
C PRO A 52 10.30 -37.47 39.77
N ARG A 53 10.53 -38.65 39.20
CA ARG A 53 10.25 -38.94 37.78
C ARG A 53 9.06 -39.88 37.69
N MET A 54 8.01 -39.47 37.00
CA MET A 54 6.73 -40.19 36.99
C MET A 54 6.02 -40.05 35.64
N THR A 55 5.13 -40.97 35.32
CA THR A 55 4.21 -40.87 34.17
C THR A 55 3.03 -39.95 34.47
N ASP A 56 2.22 -39.60 33.46
CA ASP A 56 0.98 -38.83 33.67
C ASP A 56 0.09 -39.49 34.73
N THR A 57 -0.11 -40.81 34.62
CA THR A 57 -0.94 -41.59 35.55
C THR A 57 -0.40 -41.59 36.98
N GLU A 58 0.91 -41.68 37.15
CA GLU A 58 1.54 -41.64 38.47
C GLU A 58 1.50 -40.24 39.09
N ARG A 59 1.68 -39.18 38.29
CA ARG A 59 1.57 -37.78 38.72
C ARG A 59 0.15 -37.43 39.14
N ASP A 60 -0.83 -37.78 38.31
CA ASP A 60 -2.24 -37.49 38.57
C ASP A 60 -2.80 -38.38 39.69
N GLY A 61 -2.11 -39.47 40.02
CA GLY A 61 -2.39 -40.32 41.18
C GLY A 61 -1.92 -39.75 42.52
N ILE A 62 -1.21 -38.62 42.54
CA ILE A 62 -0.82 -37.94 43.79
C ILE A 62 -2.07 -37.33 44.43
N LEU A 63 -2.50 -37.88 45.56
CA LEU A 63 -3.60 -37.35 46.35
C LEU A 63 -3.18 -36.06 47.05
N GLU A 64 -3.99 -35.00 46.90
CA GLU A 64 -3.75 -33.67 47.48
C GLU A 64 -2.32 -33.14 47.22
N PRO A 65 -1.93 -32.89 45.95
CA PRO A 65 -0.60 -32.39 45.65
C PRO A 65 -0.38 -31.03 46.32
N ALA A 66 0.81 -30.82 46.90
CA ALA A 66 1.13 -29.54 47.51
C ALA A 66 1.38 -28.46 46.44
N GLU A 67 1.01 -27.22 46.76
CA GLU A 67 1.32 -26.06 45.92
C GLU A 67 2.84 -25.92 45.74
N GLY A 68 3.27 -25.77 44.49
CA GLY A 68 4.68 -25.72 44.11
C GLY A 68 5.38 -27.09 44.02
N LEU A 69 4.67 -28.21 44.16
CA LEU A 69 5.24 -29.55 43.99
C LEU A 69 5.80 -29.73 42.56
N GLN A 70 7.06 -30.16 42.45
CA GLN A 70 7.76 -30.30 41.18
C GLN A 70 8.05 -31.76 40.87
N VAL A 71 7.76 -32.17 39.64
CA VAL A 71 8.06 -33.52 39.14
C VAL A 71 8.57 -33.45 37.70
N TYR A 72 9.42 -34.40 37.32
CA TYR A 72 9.76 -34.58 35.92
C TYR A 72 8.83 -35.64 35.32
N ASN A 73 7.93 -35.19 34.45
CA ASN A 73 6.98 -36.08 33.81
C ASN A 73 7.62 -36.78 32.62
N THR A 74 7.73 -38.09 32.72
CA THR A 74 8.38 -38.98 31.76
C THR A 74 7.50 -39.30 30.55
N THR A 75 6.19 -39.05 30.62
CA THR A 75 5.25 -39.28 29.50
C THR A 75 5.37 -38.17 28.46
N ASN A 76 5.27 -36.92 28.90
CA ASN A 76 5.34 -35.72 28.05
C ASN A 76 6.73 -35.06 28.03
N LYS A 77 7.69 -35.55 28.84
CA LYS A 77 9.09 -35.10 28.94
C LYS A 77 9.24 -33.66 29.44
N THR A 78 8.39 -33.23 30.38
CA THR A 78 8.38 -31.87 30.95
C THR A 78 8.77 -31.81 32.42
N LEU A 79 9.14 -30.62 32.86
CA LEU A 79 9.07 -30.25 34.27
C LEU A 79 7.63 -29.83 34.57
N ASP A 80 6.94 -30.53 35.45
CA ASP A 80 5.58 -30.18 35.88
C ASP A 80 5.61 -29.58 37.29
N ILE A 81 4.87 -28.48 37.48
CA ILE A 81 4.70 -27.81 38.78
C ILE A 81 3.21 -27.73 39.09
N TYR A 82 2.82 -28.18 40.28
CA TYR A 82 1.43 -28.06 40.74
C TYR A 82 1.17 -26.62 41.24
N ILE A 83 0.25 -25.92 40.58
CA ILE A 83 -0.09 -24.53 40.90
C ILE A 83 -1.62 -24.36 40.79
N ASP A 84 -2.24 -23.70 41.76
CA ASP A 84 -3.67 -23.38 41.80
C ASP A 84 -4.59 -24.59 41.54
N GLY A 85 -4.23 -25.75 42.08
CA GLY A 85 -5.04 -26.97 41.97
C GLY A 85 -4.87 -27.74 40.65
N VAL A 86 -3.91 -27.37 39.80
CA VAL A 86 -3.65 -28.02 38.51
C VAL A 86 -2.15 -28.21 38.23
N TRP A 87 -1.82 -29.26 37.50
CA TRP A 87 -0.44 -29.49 37.01
C TRP A 87 -0.13 -28.62 35.80
N ASN A 88 0.92 -27.79 35.89
CA ASN A 88 1.40 -26.93 34.82
C ASN A 88 2.72 -27.46 34.27
N SER A 89 2.79 -27.69 32.96
CA SER A 89 3.97 -28.25 32.28
C SER A 89 4.86 -27.18 31.67
N PHE A 90 6.14 -27.19 32.04
CA PHE A 90 7.20 -26.36 31.45
C PHE A 90 8.02 -27.20 30.46
N LEU A 91 7.80 -26.94 29.16
CA LEU A 91 8.60 -27.51 28.08
C LEU A 91 9.85 -26.65 27.83
N SER A 92 11.00 -27.29 27.63
CA SER A 92 12.02 -26.71 26.76
C SER A 92 11.41 -26.61 25.36
N GLN A 93 11.31 -25.39 24.82
CA GLN A 93 10.74 -25.11 23.49
C GLN A 93 11.40 -25.88 22.33
N LYS A 94 12.44 -26.68 22.58
CA LYS A 94 13.04 -27.59 21.61
C LYS A 94 12.58 -29.04 21.79
N SER A 95 11.27 -29.25 21.92
CA SER A 95 10.71 -30.59 21.68
C SER A 95 10.76 -30.91 20.20
N ALA A 96 11.13 -32.15 19.86
CA ALA A 96 11.26 -32.69 18.50
C ALA A 96 9.97 -32.64 17.64
N ASN A 97 8.94 -31.92 18.07
CA ASN A 97 7.73 -31.57 17.35
C ASN A 97 7.76 -30.14 16.73
N ALA A 98 8.90 -29.44 16.77
CA ALA A 98 9.12 -28.16 16.07
C ALA A 98 8.81 -28.24 14.55
N ASN A 99 8.75 -29.45 13.97
CA ASN A 99 8.37 -29.68 12.57
C ASN A 99 6.88 -29.47 12.24
N ARG A 100 5.98 -29.25 13.22
CA ARG A 100 4.55 -28.95 12.95
C ARG A 100 4.19 -27.47 13.06
N SER A 101 5.11 -26.60 13.49
CA SER A 101 4.88 -25.17 13.42
C SER A 101 5.03 -24.69 11.98
N ASN A 102 4.09 -23.90 11.49
CA ASN A 102 4.29 -23.13 10.27
C ASN A 102 5.23 -21.93 10.51
N LEU A 103 5.72 -21.71 11.73
CA LEU A 103 6.64 -20.64 12.09
C LEU A 103 8.07 -21.14 12.29
N VAL A 104 9.04 -20.37 11.77
CA VAL A 104 10.47 -20.48 12.08
C VAL A 104 10.89 -19.16 12.74
N THR A 105 11.38 -19.18 13.97
CA THR A 105 11.90 -17.98 14.62
C THR A 105 13.38 -17.80 14.25
N VAL A 106 13.76 -16.58 13.89
CA VAL A 106 15.10 -16.25 13.40
C VAL A 106 15.72 -15.18 14.30
N TYR A 107 16.85 -15.52 14.93
CA TYR A 107 17.67 -14.61 15.74
C TYR A 107 19.03 -14.36 15.12
N ALA A 108 19.56 -15.33 14.37
CA ALA A 108 20.84 -15.27 13.69
C ALA A 108 20.78 -15.97 12.32
N VAL A 109 21.85 -15.83 11.55
CA VAL A 109 21.96 -16.46 10.21
C VAL A 109 21.87 -17.99 10.28
N ASP A 110 22.32 -18.60 11.39
CA ASP A 110 22.28 -20.06 11.59
C ASP A 110 20.86 -20.62 11.76
N ASP A 111 19.86 -19.76 12.03
CA ASP A 111 18.44 -20.15 12.08
C ASP A 111 17.81 -20.21 10.67
N LEU A 112 18.52 -19.75 9.64
CA LEU A 112 18.11 -19.80 8.24
C LEU A 112 18.68 -21.05 7.54
N PRO A 113 18.05 -21.50 6.43
CA PRO A 113 18.60 -22.56 5.60
C PRO A 113 20.03 -22.23 5.12
N THR A 114 20.90 -23.24 5.10
CA THR A 114 22.29 -23.07 4.67
C THR A 114 22.36 -22.48 3.25
N PRO A 115 23.13 -21.40 3.02
CA PRO A 115 23.26 -20.81 1.70
C PRO A 115 23.84 -21.79 0.68
N ALA A 116 23.26 -21.83 -0.52
CA ALA A 116 23.79 -22.53 -1.68
C ALA A 116 24.08 -21.52 -2.79
N ALA A 117 25.33 -21.40 -3.22
CA ALA A 117 25.77 -20.42 -4.23
C ALA A 117 25.31 -18.97 -3.96
N GLY A 118 25.35 -18.56 -2.68
CA GLY A 118 24.93 -17.22 -2.26
C GLY A 118 23.43 -17.05 -2.02
N ALA A 119 22.62 -18.10 -2.24
CA ALA A 119 21.16 -18.08 -2.05
C ALA A 119 20.74 -18.85 -0.79
N ILE A 120 19.98 -18.20 0.08
CA ILE A 120 19.27 -18.81 1.20
C ILE A 120 17.83 -19.07 0.74
N THR A 121 17.50 -20.31 0.41
CA THR A 121 16.16 -20.66 -0.09
C THR A 121 15.27 -21.09 1.07
N LEU A 122 14.18 -20.36 1.29
CA LEU A 122 13.24 -20.62 2.37
C LEU A 122 12.28 -21.77 2.04
N ASP A 123 11.75 -22.42 3.07
CA ASP A 123 10.69 -23.41 2.92
C ASP A 123 9.35 -22.70 2.65
N ALA A 124 8.78 -22.98 1.49
CA ALA A 124 7.51 -22.41 1.00
C ALA A 124 6.33 -22.57 1.96
N THR A 125 6.38 -23.56 2.85
CA THR A 125 5.29 -23.88 3.78
C THR A 125 5.39 -23.11 5.11
N LYS A 126 6.43 -22.29 5.28
CA LYS A 126 6.75 -21.62 6.54
C LYS A 126 6.57 -20.10 6.48
N MET A 127 6.44 -19.51 7.66
CA MET A 127 6.58 -18.09 7.93
C MET A 127 7.80 -17.91 8.85
N TYR A 128 8.75 -17.10 8.42
CA TYR A 128 9.94 -16.79 9.20
C TYR A 128 9.69 -15.52 10.01
N VAL A 129 9.80 -15.61 11.32
CA VAL A 129 9.57 -14.54 12.28
C VAL A 129 10.91 -14.10 12.84
N PHE A 130 11.37 -12.92 12.43
CA PHE A 130 12.64 -12.34 12.83
C PHE A 130 12.48 -11.58 14.14
N SER A 131 13.49 -11.69 15.00
CA SER A 131 13.62 -10.96 16.25
C SER A 131 15.07 -10.47 16.34
N GLY A 132 15.32 -9.32 15.70
CA GLY A 132 16.63 -8.73 15.48
C GLY A 132 16.98 -8.57 14.00
N MET A 133 18.01 -7.75 13.75
CA MET A 133 18.57 -7.55 12.43
C MET A 133 19.61 -8.61 12.16
N VAL A 134 19.38 -9.47 11.16
CA VAL A 134 20.30 -10.55 10.79
C VAL A 134 21.15 -10.12 9.59
N ASP A 135 22.46 -10.05 9.78
CA ASP A 135 23.42 -9.86 8.70
C ASP A 135 23.66 -11.21 7.98
N ILE A 136 23.26 -11.27 6.71
CA ILE A 136 23.45 -12.47 5.87
C ILE A 136 24.67 -12.34 4.94
N GLY A 137 25.53 -11.34 5.15
CA GLY A 137 26.76 -11.13 4.40
C GLY A 137 26.49 -10.76 2.95
N SER A 138 27.12 -11.45 2.00
CA SER A 138 26.87 -11.27 0.55
C SER A 138 25.75 -12.16 0.00
N ASN A 139 25.06 -12.92 0.88
CA ASN A 139 23.96 -13.80 0.46
C ASN A 139 22.67 -13.01 0.22
N HIS A 140 21.74 -13.62 -0.52
CA HIS A 140 20.37 -13.15 -0.69
C HIS A 140 19.38 -14.24 -0.28
N ILE A 141 18.14 -13.85 0.03
CA ILE A 141 17.06 -14.76 0.40
C ILE A 141 16.16 -15.00 -0.82
N ILE A 142 15.92 -16.26 -1.14
CA ILE A 142 14.86 -16.68 -2.06
C ILE A 142 13.65 -17.04 -1.20
N MET A 143 12.61 -16.22 -1.24
CA MET A 143 11.42 -16.38 -0.40
C MET A 143 10.65 -17.65 -0.71
N ASN A 144 10.62 -18.06 -1.99
CA ASN A 144 10.02 -19.34 -2.42
C ASN A 144 8.57 -19.55 -1.92
N GLY A 145 7.79 -18.48 -1.74
CA GLY A 145 6.44 -18.52 -1.19
C GLY A 145 6.32 -18.49 0.34
N ALA A 146 7.45 -18.52 1.07
CA ALA A 146 7.48 -18.32 2.51
C ALA A 146 7.08 -16.89 2.90
N GLY A 147 6.40 -16.75 4.03
CA GLY A 147 6.11 -15.44 4.62
C GLY A 147 7.28 -14.91 5.46
N LEU A 148 7.46 -13.60 5.50
CA LEU A 148 8.42 -12.95 6.41
C LEU A 148 7.69 -12.03 7.38
N ARG A 149 8.10 -12.04 8.65
CA ARG A 149 7.51 -11.18 9.66
C ARG A 149 8.54 -10.73 10.67
N GLY A 150 8.38 -9.52 11.20
CA GLY A 150 9.04 -9.06 12.43
C GLY A 150 8.06 -8.82 13.56
N THR A 151 8.61 -8.59 14.75
CA THR A 151 7.89 -8.26 15.99
C THR A 151 8.13 -6.81 16.43
N ASP A 152 9.28 -6.22 16.08
CA ASP A 152 9.69 -4.83 16.28
C ASP A 152 10.10 -4.21 14.91
N PRO A 153 9.18 -3.47 14.25
CA PRO A 153 9.47 -2.82 12.96
C PRO A 153 10.75 -1.98 13.00
N GLN A 154 11.47 -1.88 11.88
CA GLN A 154 12.78 -1.20 11.75
C GLN A 154 13.96 -1.90 12.44
N LYS A 155 13.73 -2.79 13.42
CA LYS A 155 14.80 -3.54 14.11
C LYS A 155 14.86 -5.00 13.71
N ASP A 156 13.74 -5.57 13.27
CA ASP A 156 13.66 -6.96 12.84
C ASP A 156 13.77 -7.06 11.33
N GLY A 157 14.65 -7.94 10.85
CA GLY A 157 14.74 -8.30 9.44
C GLY A 157 16.13 -8.70 8.98
N VAL A 158 16.55 -8.26 7.79
CA VAL A 158 17.85 -8.63 7.22
C VAL A 158 18.64 -7.45 6.68
N MET A 159 19.96 -7.56 6.79
CA MET A 159 20.92 -6.72 6.06
C MET A 159 21.84 -7.58 5.19
N SER A 160 22.19 -7.06 4.01
CA SER A 160 23.01 -7.80 3.04
C SER A 160 23.79 -6.87 2.11
N SER A 161 24.93 -7.36 1.65
CA SER A 161 25.80 -6.78 0.62
C SER A 161 25.68 -7.49 -0.73
N ALA A 162 24.65 -8.33 -0.91
CA ALA A 162 24.36 -8.97 -2.18
C ALA A 162 24.21 -7.94 -3.31
N SER A 163 24.76 -8.26 -4.48
CA SER A 163 24.46 -7.51 -5.69
C SER A 163 23.03 -7.83 -6.15
N GLY A 164 22.26 -6.81 -6.51
CA GLY A 164 20.83 -6.96 -6.85
C GLY A 164 19.92 -7.05 -5.62
N GLY A 165 18.77 -7.72 -5.76
CA GLY A 165 17.77 -7.85 -4.69
C GLY A 165 18.26 -8.70 -3.51
N VAL A 166 18.12 -8.18 -2.29
CA VAL A 166 18.35 -8.94 -1.03
C VAL A 166 17.27 -9.99 -0.82
N LEU A 167 16.02 -9.64 -1.08
CA LEU A 167 14.90 -10.57 -1.14
C LEU A 167 14.53 -10.81 -2.59
N ARG A 168 14.43 -12.09 -2.96
CA ARG A 168 14.11 -12.53 -4.31
C ARG A 168 12.96 -13.51 -4.30
N SER A 169 12.15 -13.45 -5.34
CA SER A 169 11.10 -14.43 -5.54
C SER A 169 10.64 -14.48 -6.99
N THR A 170 10.30 -15.68 -7.44
CA THR A 170 9.77 -15.94 -8.79
C THR A 170 8.55 -16.83 -8.71
N ALA A 171 7.46 -16.41 -9.37
CA ALA A 171 6.21 -17.16 -9.54
C ALA A 171 5.57 -17.70 -8.24
N THR A 172 5.79 -17.03 -7.11
CA THR A 172 5.18 -17.35 -5.82
C THR A 172 4.59 -16.11 -5.16
N ASN A 173 3.68 -16.30 -4.21
CA ASN A 173 3.09 -15.19 -3.46
C ASN A 173 4.12 -14.55 -2.52
N ILE A 174 3.99 -13.24 -2.31
CA ILE A 174 4.79 -12.50 -1.32
C ILE A 174 3.89 -12.10 -0.16
N PHE A 175 4.33 -12.38 1.05
CA PHE A 175 3.74 -11.85 2.27
C PHE A 175 4.85 -11.37 3.20
N MET A 176 4.82 -10.07 3.53
CA MET A 176 5.72 -9.46 4.49
C MET A 176 4.97 -8.52 5.43
N GLN A 177 5.37 -8.49 6.70
CA GLN A 177 4.85 -7.54 7.70
C GLN A 177 5.91 -7.23 8.78
N ASN A 178 6.05 -5.97 9.18
CA ASN A 178 6.99 -5.51 10.21
C ASN A 178 8.45 -5.92 9.95
N PHE A 179 8.85 -6.03 8.68
CA PHE A 179 10.12 -6.64 8.29
C PHE A 179 11.03 -5.67 7.56
N THR A 180 12.22 -5.44 8.08
CA THR A 180 13.16 -4.45 7.54
C THR A 180 14.18 -5.07 6.61
N VAL A 181 14.48 -4.41 5.50
CA VAL A 181 15.53 -4.81 4.58
C VAL A 181 16.55 -3.69 4.43
N ILE A 182 17.82 -4.01 4.69
CA ILE A 182 18.95 -3.08 4.53
C ILE A 182 19.86 -3.59 3.40
N PRO A 183 19.65 -3.14 2.16
CA PRO A 183 20.57 -3.42 1.05
C PRO A 183 21.76 -2.45 1.11
N THR A 184 22.97 -2.98 1.34
CA THR A 184 24.19 -2.15 1.44
C THR A 184 24.92 -1.96 0.11
N ALA A 185 24.64 -2.79 -0.90
CA ALA A 185 25.27 -2.72 -2.23
C ALA A 185 24.29 -2.86 -3.41
N GLY A 186 23.00 -3.09 -3.15
CA GLY A 186 22.01 -3.45 -4.16
C GLY A 186 20.62 -2.88 -3.88
N SER A 187 19.59 -3.68 -4.12
CA SER A 187 18.20 -3.34 -3.87
C SER A 187 17.58 -4.25 -2.82
N ALA A 188 16.49 -3.83 -2.19
CA ALA A 188 15.79 -4.68 -1.23
C ALA A 188 15.05 -5.82 -1.93
N TYR A 189 14.37 -5.53 -3.03
CA TYR A 189 13.42 -6.44 -3.67
C TYR A 189 13.80 -6.72 -5.12
N ASP A 190 13.67 -7.99 -5.49
CA ASP A 190 13.59 -8.47 -6.86
C ASP A 190 12.49 -9.55 -6.93
N PHE A 191 11.26 -9.08 -7.11
CA PHE A 191 10.07 -9.93 -7.09
C PHE A 191 9.47 -10.04 -8.48
N SER A 192 9.20 -11.27 -8.90
CA SER A 192 8.52 -11.60 -10.14
C SER A 192 7.39 -12.59 -9.88
N GLY A 193 6.20 -12.27 -10.34
CA GLY A 193 4.99 -13.07 -10.19
C GLY A 193 4.33 -13.37 -11.52
N THR A 194 3.18 -14.00 -11.44
CA THR A 194 2.25 -14.22 -12.55
C THR A 194 0.86 -13.70 -12.19
N ALA A 195 -0.09 -13.76 -13.13
CA ALA A 195 -1.49 -13.46 -12.88
C ALA A 195 -2.18 -14.39 -11.84
N ALA A 196 -1.51 -15.44 -11.38
CA ALA A 196 -1.98 -16.28 -10.27
C ALA A 196 -1.47 -15.82 -8.89
N ASN A 197 -0.48 -14.91 -8.85
CA ASN A 197 0.21 -14.54 -7.63
C ASN A 197 -0.18 -13.15 -7.13
N PHE A 198 -0.06 -12.94 -5.82
CA PHE A 198 -0.14 -11.63 -5.18
C PHE A 198 1.17 -11.27 -4.46
N CYS A 199 1.42 -9.97 -4.34
CA CYS A 199 2.53 -9.40 -3.60
C CYS A 199 2.00 -8.47 -2.51
N ASN A 200 2.08 -8.90 -1.26
CA ASN A 200 1.59 -8.14 -0.10
C ASN A 200 2.76 -7.72 0.79
N ILE A 201 3.01 -6.41 0.82
CA ILE A 201 4.02 -5.74 1.63
C ILE A 201 3.27 -4.81 2.58
N PHE A 202 2.94 -5.33 3.76
CA PHE A 202 2.12 -4.63 4.73
C PHE A 202 2.95 -3.81 5.71
N SER A 203 2.26 -3.22 6.70
CA SER A 203 2.81 -2.27 7.65
C SER A 203 4.18 -2.65 8.19
N GLY A 204 5.08 -1.67 8.25
CA GLY A 204 6.40 -1.80 8.84
C GLY A 204 7.43 -2.51 7.98
N CYS A 205 7.14 -2.85 6.71
CA CYS A 205 8.15 -3.40 5.80
C CYS A 205 9.07 -2.31 5.26
N SER A 206 10.03 -1.90 6.08
CA SER A 206 10.89 -0.74 5.81
C SER A 206 12.09 -1.13 4.93
N VAL A 207 12.53 -0.20 4.10
CA VAL A 207 13.79 -0.33 3.34
C VAL A 207 14.70 0.84 3.70
N ILE A 208 15.91 0.53 4.12
CA ILE A 208 16.88 1.53 4.61
C ILE A 208 18.21 1.32 3.90
N GLY A 209 18.67 2.30 3.13
CA GLY A 209 19.84 2.19 2.28
C GLY A 209 19.53 1.59 0.90
N GLY A 210 20.50 1.66 -0.02
CA GLY A 210 20.37 1.15 -1.39
C GLY A 210 19.14 1.69 -2.12
N SER A 211 18.39 0.80 -2.80
CA SER A 211 17.12 1.10 -3.45
C SER A 211 16.03 0.10 -3.05
N VAL A 212 14.75 0.43 -3.29
CA VAL A 212 13.66 -0.54 -3.06
C VAL A 212 13.77 -1.70 -4.06
N GLY A 213 14.02 -1.41 -5.33
CA GLY A 213 14.18 -2.42 -6.38
C GLY A 213 12.90 -2.67 -7.19
N GLN A 214 12.76 -3.87 -7.75
CA GLN A 214 11.76 -4.16 -8.77
C GLN A 214 10.72 -5.18 -8.30
N ILE A 215 9.45 -4.94 -8.65
CA ILE A 215 8.33 -5.86 -8.47
C ILE A 215 7.60 -6.00 -9.80
N SER A 216 7.31 -7.22 -10.24
CA SER A 216 6.79 -7.46 -11.58
C SER A 216 5.77 -8.59 -11.68
N GLY A 217 4.82 -8.48 -12.61
CA GLY A 217 4.00 -9.61 -13.09
C GLY A 217 2.88 -10.13 -12.18
N PHE A 218 2.67 -9.57 -10.99
CA PHE A 218 1.65 -10.03 -10.05
C PHE A 218 0.24 -9.57 -10.42
N ASN A 219 -0.77 -10.39 -10.13
CA ASN A 219 -2.18 -9.98 -10.27
C ASN A 219 -2.54 -8.82 -9.32
N ALA A 220 -1.95 -8.80 -8.13
CA ALA A 220 -2.11 -7.70 -7.18
C ALA A 220 -0.79 -7.41 -6.47
N ILE A 221 -0.38 -6.15 -6.43
CA ILE A 221 0.74 -5.63 -5.65
C ILE A 221 0.16 -4.64 -4.65
N THR A 222 0.28 -4.94 -3.35
CA THR A 222 -0.21 -4.09 -2.26
C THR A 222 0.96 -3.70 -1.36
N ILE A 223 1.24 -2.40 -1.29
CA ILE A 223 2.32 -1.83 -0.48
C ILE A 223 1.71 -0.79 0.45
N ILE A 224 1.63 -1.06 1.75
CA ILE A 224 0.98 -0.13 2.68
C ILE A 224 1.77 0.09 3.98
N GLN A 225 1.74 1.32 4.47
CA GLN A 225 2.29 1.71 5.78
C GLN A 225 3.78 1.38 5.95
N ASN A 226 4.57 1.59 4.89
CA ASN A 226 6.02 1.34 4.90
C ASN A 226 6.82 2.63 5.02
N TYR A 227 8.08 2.48 5.45
CA TYR A 227 9.05 3.56 5.50
C TYR A 227 10.24 3.23 4.60
N TRP A 228 10.54 4.10 3.64
CA TRP A 228 11.68 3.96 2.73
C TRP A 228 12.61 5.16 2.87
N ASN A 229 13.86 4.87 3.22
CA ASN A 229 14.97 5.84 3.16
C ASN A 229 16.03 5.29 2.22
N VAL A 230 15.89 5.62 0.94
CA VAL A 230 16.52 4.91 -0.18
C VAL A 230 16.96 5.89 -1.26
N THR A 231 17.96 5.53 -2.04
CA THR A 231 18.49 6.36 -3.13
C THR A 231 17.63 6.34 -4.39
N ASP A 232 16.88 5.27 -4.62
CA ASP A 232 15.90 5.07 -5.70
C ASP A 232 14.74 4.22 -5.18
N GLY A 233 13.53 4.51 -5.66
CA GLY A 233 12.28 3.96 -5.16
C GLY A 233 11.94 2.60 -5.76
N VAL A 234 10.64 2.27 -5.75
CA VAL A 234 10.12 1.01 -6.29
C VAL A 234 9.89 1.11 -7.79
N LYS A 235 10.30 0.08 -8.52
CA LYS A 235 10.07 -0.09 -9.96
C LYS A 235 9.03 -1.18 -10.20
N VAL A 236 8.06 -0.90 -11.04
CA VAL A 236 6.95 -1.82 -11.36
C VAL A 236 6.92 -2.09 -12.86
N THR A 237 6.86 -3.37 -13.25
CA THR A 237 6.88 -3.80 -14.66
C THR A 237 6.13 -5.12 -14.90
N GLY A 238 6.02 -5.55 -16.15
CA GLY A 238 5.32 -6.78 -16.55
C GLY A 238 3.81 -6.62 -16.52
N ASN A 239 3.09 -7.75 -16.57
CA ASN A 239 1.63 -7.76 -16.56
C ASN A 239 1.11 -7.72 -15.12
N VAL A 240 0.56 -6.57 -14.71
CA VAL A 240 0.05 -6.34 -13.36
C VAL A 240 -1.47 -6.19 -13.41
N GLY A 241 -2.20 -6.90 -12.54
CA GLY A 241 -3.64 -6.65 -12.41
C GLY A 241 -3.86 -5.30 -11.74
N LYS A 242 -3.54 -5.20 -10.46
CA LYS A 242 -3.63 -3.95 -9.67
C LYS A 242 -2.33 -3.66 -8.92
N PHE A 243 -1.87 -2.42 -8.95
CA PHE A 243 -0.86 -1.89 -8.03
C PHE A 243 -1.54 -0.93 -7.03
N THR A 244 -1.27 -1.11 -5.75
CA THR A 244 -1.80 -0.28 -4.68
C THR A 244 -0.71 0.14 -3.73
N SER A 245 -0.69 1.44 -3.43
CA SER A 245 0.26 2.05 -2.52
C SER A 245 -0.45 3.02 -1.57
N SER A 246 -0.36 2.81 -0.26
CA SER A 246 -0.97 3.74 0.70
C SER A 246 -0.21 3.92 2.00
N TYR A 247 -0.20 5.16 2.52
CA TYR A 247 0.49 5.51 3.76
C TYR A 247 1.98 5.16 3.78
N ASN A 248 2.62 5.08 2.61
CA ASN A 248 4.06 4.90 2.54
C ASN A 248 4.78 6.23 2.71
N PHE A 249 5.84 6.23 3.51
CA PHE A 249 6.67 7.38 3.78
C PHE A 249 8.01 7.21 3.08
N ILE A 250 8.25 8.03 2.06
CA ILE A 250 9.32 7.86 1.08
C ILE A 250 10.25 9.07 1.17
N VAL A 251 11.51 8.81 1.54
CA VAL A 251 12.56 9.82 1.69
C VAL A 251 13.87 9.36 1.06
N GLY A 252 14.82 10.28 0.91
CA GLY A 252 16.20 9.97 0.50
C GLY A 252 16.42 9.79 -1.01
N ILE A 253 15.36 9.88 -1.82
CA ILE A 253 15.44 9.69 -3.27
C ILE A 253 16.41 10.72 -3.86
N SER A 254 17.50 10.22 -4.40
CA SER A 254 18.60 11.02 -4.99
C SER A 254 18.88 10.64 -6.44
N SER A 255 18.30 9.53 -6.90
CA SER A 255 18.28 9.05 -8.28
C SER A 255 16.90 8.45 -8.59
N GLY A 256 16.46 8.53 -9.85
CA GLY A 256 15.21 7.90 -10.28
C GLY A 256 13.96 8.59 -9.71
N ALA A 257 13.03 7.79 -9.17
CA ALA A 257 11.73 8.27 -8.68
C ALA A 257 11.30 7.51 -7.41
N GLY A 258 10.37 8.08 -6.65
CA GLY A 258 9.79 7.39 -5.48
C GLY A 258 9.00 6.15 -5.88
N VAL A 259 8.23 6.25 -6.98
CA VAL A 259 7.55 5.13 -7.64
C VAL A 259 7.74 5.27 -9.15
N GLU A 260 8.22 4.22 -9.80
CA GLU A 260 8.43 4.21 -11.25
C GLU A 260 7.71 3.03 -11.91
N PHE A 261 6.89 3.34 -12.90
CA PHE A 261 6.25 2.39 -13.80
C PHE A 261 7.10 2.27 -15.07
N LEU A 262 7.77 1.13 -15.24
CA LEU A 262 8.72 0.90 -16.32
C LEU A 262 8.03 0.68 -17.67
N ALA A 263 8.78 0.89 -18.75
CA ALA A 263 8.30 0.79 -20.14
C ALA A 263 7.67 -0.58 -20.49
N GLY A 264 8.02 -1.66 -19.77
CA GLY A 264 7.46 -3.00 -19.96
C GLY A 264 6.19 -3.29 -19.14
N LEU A 265 5.59 -2.29 -18.49
CA LEU A 265 4.39 -2.45 -17.69
C LEU A 265 3.12 -2.49 -18.56
N THR A 266 2.26 -3.45 -18.27
CA THR A 266 0.83 -3.42 -18.59
C THR A 266 0.04 -3.61 -17.31
N ALA A 267 -0.67 -2.58 -16.86
CA ALA A 267 -1.47 -2.59 -15.64
C ALA A 267 -2.95 -2.33 -15.93
N ASN A 268 -3.85 -3.07 -15.28
CA ASN A 268 -5.27 -2.71 -15.32
C ASN A 268 -5.51 -1.50 -14.41
N ASP A 269 -5.14 -1.61 -13.14
CA ASP A 269 -5.46 -0.60 -12.13
C ASP A 269 -4.22 -0.12 -11.36
N ILE A 270 -4.09 1.20 -11.19
CA ILE A 270 -3.16 1.84 -10.27
C ILE A 270 -3.96 2.63 -9.24
N ASP A 271 -3.71 2.41 -7.96
CA ASP A 271 -4.42 3.07 -6.86
C ASP A 271 -3.42 3.53 -5.80
N MET A 272 -3.17 4.83 -5.72
CA MET A 272 -2.21 5.39 -4.77
C MET A 272 -2.85 6.47 -3.93
N ALA A 273 -2.88 6.24 -2.61
CA ALA A 273 -3.57 7.14 -1.68
C ALA A 273 -2.75 7.45 -0.43
N ASN A 274 -2.73 8.70 0.01
CA ASN A 274 -2.11 9.12 1.28
C ASN A 274 -0.62 8.76 1.41
N ASN A 275 0.14 8.70 0.31
CA ASN A 275 1.58 8.51 0.38
C ASN A 275 2.30 9.85 0.62
N TYR A 276 3.45 9.79 1.28
CA TYR A 276 4.28 10.95 1.61
C TYR A 276 5.62 10.83 0.88
N PHE A 277 5.81 11.68 -0.12
CA PHE A 277 7.08 11.84 -0.83
C PHE A 277 7.78 13.09 -0.27
N ILE A 278 8.87 12.89 0.49
CA ILE A 278 9.59 13.98 1.18
C ILE A 278 11.09 13.87 0.88
N TYR A 279 11.52 14.55 -0.17
CA TYR A 279 12.91 14.61 -0.58
C TYR A 279 13.11 15.77 -1.57
N ALA A 280 14.31 16.35 -1.57
CA ALA A 280 14.64 17.47 -2.46
C ALA A 280 15.07 16.97 -3.84
N GLY A 281 14.41 17.43 -4.90
CA GLY A 281 14.75 17.04 -6.28
C GLY A 281 13.92 15.87 -6.82
N GLN A 282 14.36 15.31 -7.94
CA GLN A 282 13.85 14.08 -8.55
C GLN A 282 12.34 14.05 -8.88
N THR A 283 11.87 12.88 -9.31
CA THR A 283 10.48 12.62 -9.65
C THR A 283 9.74 11.91 -8.50
N GLY A 284 8.48 12.26 -8.29
CA GLY A 284 7.58 11.58 -7.37
C GLY A 284 7.15 10.23 -7.93
N ILE A 285 6.27 10.31 -8.94
CA ILE A 285 5.75 9.17 -9.69
C ILE A 285 6.13 9.33 -11.16
N ASN A 286 6.84 8.35 -11.71
CA ASN A 286 7.22 8.31 -13.12
C ASN A 286 6.45 7.21 -13.87
N VAL A 287 5.80 7.56 -14.97
CA VAL A 287 5.20 6.61 -15.92
C VAL A 287 5.97 6.69 -17.24
N ASN A 288 6.75 5.67 -17.56
CA ASN A 288 7.54 5.66 -18.79
C ASN A 288 6.65 5.53 -20.04
N ALA A 289 7.09 6.09 -21.17
CA ALA A 289 6.26 6.30 -22.38
C ALA A 289 5.62 5.04 -22.99
N SER A 290 6.15 3.83 -22.74
CA SER A 290 5.58 2.56 -23.21
C SER A 290 4.80 1.79 -22.14
N ALA A 291 4.76 2.29 -20.91
CA ALA A 291 3.91 1.73 -19.87
C ALA A 291 2.44 1.94 -20.24
N THR A 292 1.64 0.88 -20.13
CA THR A 292 0.20 0.90 -20.42
C THR A 292 -0.57 0.73 -19.12
N ILE A 293 -1.42 1.69 -18.79
CA ILE A 293 -2.22 1.70 -17.57
C ILE A 293 -3.68 1.95 -17.99
N ASP A 294 -4.58 1.01 -17.70
CA ASP A 294 -6.00 1.16 -18.06
C ASP A 294 -6.67 2.25 -17.20
N ARG A 295 -6.61 2.13 -15.87
CA ARG A 295 -7.15 3.11 -14.91
C ARG A 295 -6.13 3.45 -13.83
N GLY A 296 -6.07 4.73 -13.46
CA GLY A 296 -5.20 5.24 -12.40
C GLY A 296 -5.93 6.20 -11.46
N ILE A 297 -5.77 6.02 -10.16
CA ILE A 297 -6.32 6.89 -9.12
C ILE A 297 -5.18 7.38 -8.23
N LEU A 298 -5.06 8.71 -8.08
CA LEU A 298 -4.16 9.34 -7.12
C LEU A 298 -4.98 10.21 -6.16
N THR A 299 -4.99 9.88 -4.87
CA THR A 299 -5.76 10.66 -3.87
C THR A 299 -4.92 11.05 -2.66
N SER A 300 -4.92 12.34 -2.31
CA SER A 300 -4.30 12.83 -1.06
C SER A 300 -2.80 12.50 -0.91
N ASN A 301 -2.06 12.30 -2.00
CA ASN A 301 -0.62 12.12 -1.94
C ASN A 301 0.07 13.46 -1.70
N MET A 302 1.09 13.46 -0.83
CA MET A 302 1.86 14.64 -0.50
C MET A 302 3.24 14.60 -1.15
N PHE A 303 3.59 15.68 -1.83
CA PHE A 303 4.91 15.89 -2.44
C PHE A 303 5.54 17.12 -1.79
N ARG A 304 6.63 16.93 -1.06
CA ARG A 304 7.36 17.99 -0.35
C ARG A 304 8.79 18.02 -0.88
N ASP A 305 9.16 19.16 -1.44
CA ASP A 305 10.47 19.44 -2.07
C ASP A 305 10.82 18.59 -3.32
N VAL A 306 9.90 17.71 -3.74
CA VAL A 306 9.98 16.95 -4.98
C VAL A 306 9.85 17.90 -6.18
N THR A 307 10.83 17.88 -7.09
CA THR A 307 10.85 18.81 -8.25
C THR A 307 9.80 18.47 -9.29
N THR A 308 9.58 17.19 -9.57
CA THR A 308 8.61 16.72 -10.56
C THR A 308 7.65 15.73 -9.92
N PRO A 309 6.54 16.18 -9.32
CA PRO A 309 5.59 15.28 -8.66
C PRO A 309 5.12 14.13 -9.55
N LEU A 310 4.81 14.43 -10.82
CA LEU A 310 4.41 13.46 -11.84
C LEU A 310 5.23 13.63 -13.12
N SER A 311 5.61 12.51 -13.72
CA SER A 311 6.22 12.43 -15.06
C SER A 311 5.49 11.39 -15.91
N GLY A 312 5.27 11.70 -17.19
CA GLY A 312 4.62 10.82 -18.17
C GLY A 312 3.08 10.77 -18.12
N ILE A 313 2.48 11.33 -17.08
CA ILE A 313 1.03 11.45 -16.90
C ILE A 313 0.69 12.81 -16.26
N ASP A 314 -0.57 13.21 -16.39
CA ASP A 314 -1.14 14.37 -15.71
C ASP A 314 -2.61 14.11 -15.31
N SER A 315 -3.23 15.08 -14.64
CA SER A 315 -4.63 15.02 -14.18
C SER A 315 -5.66 14.89 -15.30
N TYR A 316 -5.26 15.05 -16.56
CA TYR A 316 -6.13 15.07 -17.74
C TYR A 316 -5.88 13.90 -18.68
N THR A 317 -4.91 13.05 -18.34
CA THR A 317 -4.66 11.79 -19.03
C THR A 317 -5.93 10.93 -18.93
N PRO A 318 -6.46 10.37 -20.05
CA PRO A 318 -7.81 9.80 -20.12
C PRO A 318 -8.21 8.78 -19.05
N GLY A 319 -7.28 7.91 -18.65
CA GLY A 319 -7.51 6.86 -17.65
C GLY A 319 -7.26 7.29 -16.20
N TRP A 320 -6.87 8.54 -15.95
CA TRP A 320 -6.44 9.00 -14.63
C TRP A 320 -7.48 9.89 -13.93
N SER A 321 -7.64 9.67 -12.62
CA SER A 321 -8.44 10.49 -11.71
C SER A 321 -7.59 10.90 -10.51
N MET A 322 -7.39 12.20 -10.35
CA MET A 322 -6.51 12.77 -9.33
C MET A 322 -7.30 13.74 -8.45
N LYS A 323 -7.20 13.58 -7.12
CA LYS A 323 -7.86 14.46 -6.15
C LYS A 323 -6.96 14.77 -4.95
N GLN A 324 -6.90 16.04 -4.55
CA GLN A 324 -6.26 16.52 -3.33
C GLN A 324 -4.76 16.16 -3.19
N ASN A 325 -4.05 16.01 -4.31
CA ASN A 325 -2.62 15.77 -4.29
C ASN A 325 -1.85 17.10 -4.25
N THR A 326 -0.74 17.16 -3.51
CA THR A 326 0.04 18.41 -3.41
C THR A 326 0.63 18.78 -4.77
N ASN A 327 0.46 20.05 -5.19
CA ASN A 327 0.99 20.60 -6.45
C ASN A 327 0.52 19.90 -7.73
N ILE A 328 -0.53 19.09 -7.67
CA ILE A 328 -1.15 18.42 -8.81
C ILE A 328 -2.61 18.88 -8.88
N PRO A 329 -3.07 19.45 -10.00
CA PRO A 329 -4.47 19.86 -10.14
C PRO A 329 -5.42 18.68 -9.97
N ASP A 330 -6.60 18.93 -9.40
CA ASP A 330 -7.66 17.93 -9.42
C ASP A 330 -8.11 17.64 -10.86
N SER A 331 -8.34 16.37 -11.17
CA SER A 331 -8.87 15.94 -12.45
C SER A 331 -10.24 16.55 -12.69
N ARG A 332 -10.44 17.04 -13.90
CA ARG A 332 -11.73 17.52 -14.41
C ARG A 332 -11.79 17.34 -15.92
N ALA A 333 -13.00 17.26 -16.46
CA ALA A 333 -13.26 17.30 -17.89
C ALA A 333 -13.61 18.74 -18.31
N TYR A 334 -12.95 19.26 -19.34
CA TYR A 334 -13.23 20.61 -19.84
C TYR A 334 -12.86 20.73 -21.31
N GLY A 335 -13.82 21.11 -22.14
CA GLY A 335 -13.58 21.47 -23.54
C GLY A 335 -14.06 22.89 -23.80
N TYR A 336 -13.24 23.69 -24.50
CA TYR A 336 -13.69 24.98 -25.01
C TYR A 336 -13.18 25.22 -26.43
N ILE A 337 -14.14 25.28 -27.37
CA ILE A 337 -13.93 25.72 -28.73
C ILE A 337 -14.67 27.02 -29.02
N TYR A 338 -14.15 27.80 -29.96
CA TYR A 338 -14.74 29.07 -30.38
C TYR A 338 -14.49 29.35 -31.86
N MET A 339 -15.27 30.24 -32.44
CA MET A 339 -14.98 30.87 -33.72
C MET A 339 -15.37 32.36 -33.64
N ASN A 340 -14.56 33.23 -34.24
CA ASN A 340 -14.79 34.68 -34.29
C ASN A 340 -14.70 35.14 -35.75
N GLY A 341 -15.62 36.01 -36.18
CA GLY A 341 -15.63 36.55 -37.53
C GLY A 341 -15.81 35.48 -38.62
N ASN A 342 -16.52 34.38 -38.32
CA ASN A 342 -16.78 33.33 -39.31
C ASN A 342 -17.60 33.89 -40.48
N THR A 343 -17.18 33.56 -41.70
CA THR A 343 -17.83 33.95 -42.96
C THR A 343 -18.47 32.75 -43.67
N THR A 344 -18.25 31.54 -43.15
CA THR A 344 -18.79 30.31 -43.76
C THR A 344 -20.28 30.22 -43.48
N SER A 345 -21.07 30.05 -44.55
CA SER A 345 -22.51 29.88 -44.40
C SER A 345 -22.86 28.48 -43.87
N THR A 346 -23.80 28.46 -42.94
CA THR A 346 -24.57 27.30 -42.52
C THR A 346 -25.79 27.20 -43.43
N ALA A 347 -25.85 26.14 -44.24
CA ALA A 347 -27.01 25.88 -45.10
C ALA A 347 -28.20 25.46 -44.23
N THR A 348 -29.20 26.32 -44.12
CA THR A 348 -30.46 26.04 -43.43
C THR A 348 -31.57 25.83 -44.45
N SER A 349 -32.53 24.95 -44.14
CA SER A 349 -33.70 24.68 -44.97
C SER A 349 -34.99 24.97 -44.18
N PRO A 350 -36.10 25.40 -44.81
CA PRO A 350 -37.38 25.65 -44.14
C PRO A 350 -38.05 24.39 -43.57
N ASP A 351 -37.46 23.21 -43.75
CA ASP A 351 -38.01 21.91 -43.32
C ASP A 351 -37.95 21.65 -41.79
N ASP A 352 -37.75 22.69 -40.98
CA ASP A 352 -37.67 22.61 -39.50
C ASP A 352 -36.59 21.63 -38.98
N SER A 353 -35.62 21.30 -39.83
CA SER A 353 -34.54 20.35 -39.53
C SER A 353 -33.33 21.06 -38.94
N TYR A 354 -32.77 20.50 -37.87
CA TYR A 354 -31.52 21.00 -37.28
C TYR A 354 -30.31 20.67 -38.16
N VAL A 355 -29.48 21.68 -38.39
CA VAL A 355 -28.22 21.56 -39.10
C VAL A 355 -27.06 21.97 -38.21
N LYS A 356 -25.90 21.35 -38.39
CA LYS A 356 -24.68 21.71 -37.69
C LYS A 356 -24.23 23.12 -38.11
N VAL A 357 -23.89 23.95 -37.13
CA VAL A 357 -23.30 25.28 -37.41
C VAL A 357 -21.96 25.09 -38.14
N ASN A 358 -21.86 25.68 -39.33
CA ASN A 358 -20.64 25.66 -40.14
C ASN A 358 -19.68 26.77 -39.74
N GLY A 359 -18.39 26.47 -39.87
CA GLY A 359 -17.29 27.38 -39.56
C GLY A 359 -16.09 26.58 -39.04
N THR A 360 -14.90 27.17 -39.11
CA THR A 360 -13.70 26.58 -38.50
C THR A 360 -13.62 27.03 -37.04
N THR A 361 -13.59 26.09 -36.11
CA THR A 361 -13.45 26.40 -34.67
C THR A 361 -12.05 26.15 -34.18
N SER A 362 -11.54 27.04 -33.33
CA SER A 362 -10.27 26.89 -32.62
C SER A 362 -10.52 26.44 -31.18
N SER A 363 -9.63 25.61 -30.64
CA SER A 363 -9.68 25.19 -29.23
C SER A 363 -8.80 26.07 -28.35
N THR A 364 -9.27 26.42 -27.15
CA THR A 364 -8.44 27.11 -26.13
C THR A 364 -7.85 26.12 -25.13
N LYS A 365 -8.68 25.24 -24.57
CA LYS A 365 -8.30 24.26 -23.57
C LYS A 365 -9.14 23.00 -23.75
N LEU A 366 -8.47 21.85 -23.76
CA LEU A 366 -9.06 20.53 -23.94
C LEU A 366 -8.48 19.59 -22.88
N LEU A 367 -9.28 19.29 -21.86
CA LEU A 367 -8.96 18.43 -20.73
C LEU A 367 -9.92 17.25 -20.79
N LYS A 368 -9.41 16.05 -21.12
CA LYS A 368 -10.23 14.87 -21.41
C LYS A 368 -11.25 15.06 -22.55
N PHE A 369 -11.02 16.06 -23.41
CA PHE A 369 -11.76 16.29 -24.65
C PHE A 369 -10.79 16.38 -25.83
N THR A 370 -11.31 16.14 -27.03
CA THR A 370 -10.67 16.49 -28.30
C THR A 370 -11.67 17.24 -29.17
N SER A 371 -11.18 17.94 -30.19
CA SER A 371 -12.03 18.62 -31.20
C SER A 371 -11.61 18.16 -32.60
N PRO A 372 -11.88 16.90 -32.98
CA PRO A 372 -11.37 16.33 -34.23
C PRO A 372 -12.04 16.94 -35.49
N VAL A 373 -13.22 17.54 -35.32
CA VAL A 373 -13.95 18.27 -36.36
C VAL A 373 -14.36 19.61 -35.79
N SER A 374 -14.50 20.65 -36.63
CA SER A 374 -14.99 21.94 -36.17
C SER A 374 -16.41 21.85 -35.60
N ASN A 375 -16.73 22.70 -34.62
CA ASN A 375 -18.01 22.68 -33.89
C ASN A 375 -18.31 21.29 -33.29
N GLN A 376 -17.29 20.60 -32.79
CA GLN A 376 -17.44 19.30 -32.16
C GLN A 376 -16.50 19.18 -30.97
N LEU A 377 -17.05 18.84 -29.80
CA LEU A 377 -16.27 18.44 -28.62
C LEU A 377 -16.53 16.97 -28.36
N LYS A 378 -15.47 16.15 -28.49
CA LYS A 378 -15.49 14.69 -28.28
C LYS A 378 -14.85 14.33 -26.95
N TYR A 379 -15.60 13.67 -26.07
CA TYR A 379 -15.10 13.21 -24.79
C TYR A 379 -14.18 12.00 -24.97
N ILE A 380 -13.00 12.05 -24.34
CA ILE A 380 -11.98 10.98 -24.44
C ILE A 380 -11.66 10.34 -23.08
N GLY A 381 -12.24 10.83 -21.97
CA GLY A 381 -12.05 10.20 -20.66
C GLY A 381 -12.71 8.82 -20.58
N LYS A 382 -12.20 7.95 -19.69
CA LYS A 382 -12.71 6.57 -19.52
C LYS A 382 -13.90 6.45 -18.58
N GLU A 383 -14.06 7.38 -17.65
CA GLU A 383 -15.18 7.39 -16.71
C GLU A 383 -16.35 8.21 -17.27
N PRO A 384 -17.62 7.76 -17.16
CA PRO A 384 -18.77 8.55 -17.54
C PRO A 384 -18.84 9.89 -16.78
N ILE A 385 -19.35 10.93 -17.42
CA ILE A 385 -19.58 12.25 -16.81
C ILE A 385 -20.98 12.77 -17.10
N VAL A 386 -21.51 13.58 -16.18
CA VAL A 386 -22.64 14.47 -16.45
C VAL A 386 -22.03 15.82 -16.83
N ALA A 387 -22.12 16.20 -18.09
CA ALA A 387 -21.46 17.40 -18.59
C ALA A 387 -22.43 18.59 -18.70
N SER A 388 -22.07 19.71 -18.07
CA SER A 388 -22.67 21.02 -18.30
C SER A 388 -22.14 21.61 -19.60
N VAL A 389 -23.06 21.89 -20.53
CA VAL A 389 -22.81 22.44 -21.86
C VAL A 389 -23.32 23.86 -21.91
N TYR A 390 -22.46 24.78 -22.36
CA TYR A 390 -22.77 26.18 -22.56
C TYR A 390 -22.38 26.61 -23.98
N ILE A 391 -23.37 27.04 -24.76
CA ILE A 391 -23.20 27.47 -26.15
C ILE A 391 -23.73 28.88 -26.32
N VAL A 392 -22.92 29.76 -26.90
CA VAL A 392 -23.32 31.08 -27.38
C VAL A 392 -23.11 31.11 -28.87
N VAL A 393 -24.12 31.53 -29.63
CA VAL A 393 -23.98 31.84 -31.05
C VAL A 393 -24.53 33.23 -31.32
N SER A 394 -23.83 33.97 -32.18
CA SER A 394 -24.26 35.30 -32.64
C SER A 394 -24.21 35.37 -34.15
N GLY A 395 -25.16 36.07 -34.74
CA GLY A 395 -25.26 36.27 -36.17
C GLY A 395 -26.21 37.42 -36.52
N LYS A 396 -26.51 37.55 -37.81
CA LYS A 396 -27.52 38.49 -38.32
C LYS A 396 -28.53 37.75 -39.17
N ALA A 397 -29.79 38.15 -39.08
CA ALA A 397 -30.86 37.61 -39.91
C ALA A 397 -30.59 37.90 -41.39
N PRO A 398 -30.60 36.89 -42.29
CA PRO A 398 -30.31 37.06 -43.71
C PRO A 398 -31.52 37.58 -44.51
N ALA A 399 -32.72 37.57 -43.92
CA ALA A 399 -33.97 37.97 -44.55
C ALA A 399 -34.98 38.49 -43.52
N ASN A 400 -36.04 39.15 -44.00
CA ASN A 400 -37.16 39.54 -43.14
C ASN A 400 -37.95 38.31 -42.68
N SER A 401 -38.52 38.42 -41.49
CA SER A 401 -39.28 37.35 -40.83
C SER A 401 -38.45 36.12 -40.47
N ALA A 402 -37.12 36.19 -40.52
CA ALA A 402 -36.25 35.09 -40.16
C ALA A 402 -36.35 34.75 -38.67
N ASN A 403 -36.37 33.48 -38.30
CA ASN A 403 -36.38 33.03 -36.91
C ASN A 403 -35.44 31.84 -36.74
N PHE A 404 -34.75 31.77 -35.62
CA PHE A 404 -33.75 30.74 -35.39
C PHE A 404 -33.99 30.01 -34.09
N THR A 405 -33.81 28.70 -34.11
CA THR A 405 -33.83 27.85 -32.92
C THR A 405 -32.54 27.06 -32.82
N MET A 406 -31.87 27.13 -31.67
CA MET A 406 -30.67 26.38 -31.35
C MET A 406 -30.95 25.28 -30.33
N THR A 407 -30.30 24.14 -30.51
CA THR A 407 -30.17 23.10 -29.49
C THR A 407 -28.81 22.38 -29.63
N LEU A 408 -28.65 21.28 -28.90
CA LEU A 408 -27.47 20.43 -28.93
C LEU A 408 -27.74 19.15 -29.73
N SER A 409 -26.73 18.66 -30.45
CA SER A 409 -26.70 17.30 -30.97
C SER A 409 -25.64 16.48 -30.23
N LYS A 410 -25.93 15.21 -29.94
CA LYS A 410 -24.99 14.22 -29.40
C LYS A 410 -24.90 13.01 -30.32
N GLY A 411 -23.71 12.70 -30.80
CA GLY A 411 -23.49 11.54 -31.69
C GLY A 411 -24.36 11.57 -32.95
N GLY A 412 -24.67 12.77 -33.48
CA GLY A 412 -25.57 12.98 -34.61
C GLY A 412 -27.05 13.03 -34.27
N ASN A 413 -27.45 12.72 -33.04
CA ASN A 413 -28.84 12.79 -32.60
C ASN A 413 -29.12 14.14 -31.91
N THR A 414 -30.09 14.88 -32.44
CA THR A 414 -30.49 16.16 -31.90
C THR A 414 -31.42 16.00 -30.71
N PHE A 415 -31.21 16.79 -29.66
CA PHE A 415 -32.10 16.81 -28.52
C PHE A 415 -33.39 17.59 -28.78
N ALA A 416 -34.52 17.09 -28.27
CA ALA A 416 -35.81 17.78 -28.36
C ALA A 416 -35.92 18.98 -27.40
N GLY A 417 -35.12 19.01 -26.32
CA GLY A 417 -35.08 20.10 -25.34
C GLY A 417 -33.92 19.94 -24.36
N PRO A 418 -33.51 21.02 -23.67
CA PRO A 418 -33.96 22.40 -23.84
C PRO A 418 -33.54 23.01 -25.20
N ILE A 419 -34.31 23.98 -25.68
CA ILE A 419 -34.08 24.73 -26.94
C ILE A 419 -34.14 26.24 -26.65
N ILE A 420 -33.52 27.04 -27.51
CA ILE A 420 -33.56 28.52 -27.42
C ILE A 420 -33.90 29.08 -28.79
N SER A 421 -34.85 30.01 -28.85
CA SER A 421 -35.37 30.54 -30.11
C SER A 421 -35.42 32.06 -30.12
N THR A 422 -35.26 32.65 -31.30
CA THR A 422 -35.63 34.05 -31.55
C THR A 422 -37.10 34.16 -31.95
N GLY A 423 -37.68 35.34 -31.76
CA GLY A 423 -38.86 35.74 -32.55
C GLY A 423 -38.50 35.99 -34.01
N ALA A 424 -39.47 36.43 -34.81
CA ALA A 424 -39.23 36.88 -36.18
C ALA A 424 -38.36 38.15 -36.19
N LEU A 425 -37.29 38.14 -36.98
CA LEU A 425 -36.29 39.19 -37.09
C LEU A 425 -36.43 39.92 -38.44
N THR A 426 -36.03 41.19 -38.47
CA THR A 426 -35.88 41.95 -39.72
C THR A 426 -34.55 41.64 -40.39
N ASN A 427 -34.46 41.84 -41.71
CA ASN A 427 -33.22 41.63 -42.44
C ASN A 427 -32.07 42.45 -41.83
N ASN A 428 -30.91 41.81 -41.65
CA ASN A 428 -29.70 42.35 -41.04
C ASN A 428 -29.81 42.70 -39.54
N GLN A 429 -30.91 42.31 -38.88
CA GLN A 429 -31.04 42.42 -37.42
C GLN A 429 -30.10 41.41 -36.74
N ALA A 430 -29.31 41.90 -35.77
CA ALA A 430 -28.42 41.05 -34.98
C ALA A 430 -29.21 40.21 -33.98
N PHE A 431 -28.73 38.99 -33.72
CA PHE A 431 -29.27 38.11 -32.70
C PHE A 431 -28.15 37.35 -31.97
N THR A 432 -28.46 36.93 -30.74
CA THR A 432 -27.63 36.05 -29.94
C THR A 432 -28.52 34.99 -29.31
N LEU A 433 -28.09 33.72 -29.39
CA LEU A 433 -28.73 32.59 -28.71
C LEU A 433 -27.74 32.03 -27.70
N ILE A 434 -28.23 31.76 -26.49
CA ILE A 434 -27.43 31.22 -25.38
C ILE A 434 -28.14 29.97 -24.87
N LEU A 435 -27.53 28.79 -25.05
CA LEU A 435 -28.04 27.50 -24.58
C LEU A 435 -27.18 27.02 -23.41
N GLU A 436 -27.84 26.63 -22.33
CA GLU A 436 -27.24 25.88 -21.23
C GLU A 436 -28.02 24.58 -21.03
N ARG A 437 -27.30 23.46 -20.86
CA ARG A 437 -27.92 22.17 -20.55
C ARG A 437 -26.92 21.19 -19.95
N GLU A 438 -27.44 20.13 -19.35
CA GLU A 438 -26.64 18.96 -18.97
C GLU A 438 -26.81 17.82 -19.99
N VAL A 439 -25.76 17.00 -20.10
CA VAL A 439 -25.76 15.81 -20.96
C VAL A 439 -24.84 14.74 -20.40
N ASP A 440 -25.32 13.51 -20.30
CA ASP A 440 -24.46 12.37 -20.00
C ASP A 440 -23.53 12.09 -21.18
N MET A 441 -22.24 11.96 -20.89
CA MET A 441 -21.22 11.61 -21.88
C MET A 441 -20.43 10.39 -21.43
N VAL A 442 -20.27 9.44 -22.35
CA VAL A 442 -19.32 8.33 -22.23
C VAL A 442 -18.20 8.45 -23.26
N THR A 443 -17.14 7.65 -23.10
CA THR A 443 -15.95 7.70 -23.96
C THR A 443 -16.33 7.66 -25.44
N ASN A 444 -15.71 8.54 -26.23
CA ASN A 444 -15.91 8.74 -27.65
C ASN A 444 -17.23 9.39 -28.10
N GLU A 445 -18.17 9.67 -27.19
CA GLU A 445 -19.31 10.52 -27.55
C GLU A 445 -18.86 11.96 -27.80
N TYR A 446 -19.56 12.63 -28.70
CA TYR A 446 -19.30 14.02 -29.05
C TYR A 446 -20.58 14.84 -29.07
N VAL A 447 -20.43 16.13 -28.85
CA VAL A 447 -21.52 17.10 -28.87
C VAL A 447 -21.24 18.24 -29.85
N GLU A 448 -22.31 18.75 -30.47
CA GLU A 448 -22.26 19.75 -31.55
C GLU A 448 -23.37 20.80 -31.38
N ALA A 449 -23.08 22.07 -31.67
CA ALA A 449 -24.11 23.10 -31.75
C ALA A 449 -24.87 22.97 -33.06
N VAL A 450 -26.20 22.85 -32.98
CA VAL A 450 -27.09 22.76 -34.15
C VAL A 450 -28.14 23.85 -34.12
N ILE A 451 -28.51 24.35 -35.29
CA ILE A 451 -29.46 25.45 -35.47
C ILE A 451 -30.46 25.10 -36.57
N LYS A 452 -31.68 25.62 -36.48
CA LYS A 452 -32.70 25.55 -37.53
C LYS A 452 -33.40 26.88 -37.73
N THR A 453 -34.09 27.01 -38.84
CA THR A 453 -34.99 28.13 -39.18
C THR A 453 -36.32 27.57 -39.69
N THR A 454 -37.42 28.31 -39.53
CA THR A 454 -38.70 27.97 -40.16
C THR A 454 -39.00 28.87 -41.37
N THR A 455 -38.04 29.68 -41.80
CA THR A 455 -38.24 30.80 -42.73
C THR A 455 -37.18 30.79 -43.84
N GLY A 456 -37.41 29.92 -44.84
CA GLY A 456 -36.72 29.89 -46.14
C GLY A 456 -35.27 29.40 -46.18
N ASP A 457 -34.78 29.09 -47.38
CA ASP A 457 -33.42 28.58 -47.68
C ASP A 457 -32.35 29.70 -47.69
N SER A 458 -32.39 30.63 -46.74
CA SER A 458 -31.41 31.74 -46.72
C SER A 458 -30.10 31.32 -46.05
N PRO A 459 -28.92 31.54 -46.68
CA PRO A 459 -27.63 31.17 -46.12
C PRO A 459 -27.36 31.92 -44.81
N LEU A 460 -27.46 31.24 -43.67
CA LEU A 460 -27.21 31.83 -42.36
C LEU A 460 -25.71 31.83 -42.07
N VAL A 461 -25.16 32.97 -41.64
CA VAL A 461 -23.78 33.06 -41.15
C VAL A 461 -23.81 33.32 -39.65
N ILE A 462 -23.32 32.34 -38.88
CA ILE A 462 -23.02 32.54 -37.47
C ILE A 462 -21.63 33.14 -37.39
N SER A 463 -21.55 34.43 -37.04
CA SER A 463 -20.29 35.17 -37.00
C SER A 463 -19.43 34.77 -35.82
N GLU A 464 -20.05 34.39 -34.70
CA GLU A 464 -19.36 34.01 -33.47
C GLU A 464 -20.00 32.78 -32.85
N LEU A 465 -19.17 31.86 -32.35
CA LEU A 465 -19.59 30.75 -31.49
C LEU A 465 -18.62 30.61 -30.33
N GLN A 466 -19.17 30.41 -29.14
CA GLN A 466 -18.45 29.95 -27.96
C GLN A 466 -19.12 28.69 -27.46
N PHE A 467 -18.38 27.59 -27.40
CA PHE A 467 -18.94 26.29 -27.01
C PHE A 467 -18.04 25.65 -25.96
N ARG A 468 -18.56 25.58 -24.73
CA ARG A 468 -17.89 25.05 -23.56
C ARG A 468 -18.63 23.82 -23.06
N VAL A 469 -17.86 22.83 -22.62
CA VAL A 469 -18.33 21.61 -21.96
C VAL A 469 -17.49 21.41 -20.70
N ARG A 470 -18.12 21.12 -19.56
CA ARG A 470 -17.44 20.83 -18.29
C ARG A 470 -18.19 19.75 -17.51
N ASP A 471 -17.47 18.96 -16.72
CA ASP A 471 -18.07 18.09 -15.70
C ASP A 471 -18.48 18.85 -14.42
#